data_AF-A0A1V3IZ20-F1
#
_entry.id   AF-A0A1V3IZ20-F1
#
_cell.length_a   1.000
_cell.length_b   1.000
_cell.length_c   1.000
_cell.angle_alpha   90.00
_cell.angle_beta   90.00
_cell.angle_gamma   90.00
#
_symmetry.space_group_name_H-M   'P 1'
#
loop_
_entity.id
_entity.type
_entity.pdbx_description
1 polymer ?
#
loop_
_entity_poly.entity_id
_entity_poly.type
_entity_poly.pdbx_seq_one_letter_code
_entity_poly.pdbx_strand_id
1 'polypeptide(L)'
;QKYRLFTQVGLGGFIKTKKSERICSEDERKAFFSINQLRADFLIIDRFGKPVLVIEYQGTGHRLNNSTDRDTRKRYACNKVGIELIEILGKEDQSYLNKVILFLDNHQNKLR
;
A
#
# COMPACT_ATOMS: atom_id res chain seq x y z
N GLN A 1 7.72 -19.96 4.47
CA GLN A 1 7.05 -18.76 5.01
C GLN A 1 5.94 -18.35 4.04
N LYS A 2 4.70 -18.12 4.50
CA LYS A 2 3.54 -17.87 3.61
C LYS A 2 3.42 -16.42 3.14
N TYR A 3 3.77 -15.49 4.02
CA TYR A 3 3.79 -14.05 3.77
C TYR A 3 5.12 -13.46 4.23
N ARG A 4 5.49 -12.32 3.66
CA ARG A 4 6.65 -11.51 4.08
C ARG A 4 6.20 -10.08 4.29
N LEU A 5 6.71 -9.45 5.35
CA LEU A 5 6.43 -8.07 5.72
C LEU A 5 7.65 -7.21 5.36
N PHE A 6 7.40 -6.08 4.72
CA PHE A 6 8.41 -5.05 4.41
C PHE A 6 7.97 -3.73 5.04
N THR A 7 8.94 -2.92 5.46
CA THR A 7 8.70 -1.61 6.06
C THR A 7 9.16 -0.50 5.12
N GLN A 8 8.49 0.66 5.17
CA GLN A 8 8.88 1.87 4.45
C GLN A 8 9.13 1.65 2.94
N VAL A 9 8.16 1.03 2.27
CA VAL A 9 8.28 0.63 0.85
C VAL A 9 7.76 1.74 -0.07
N GLY A 10 8.57 2.19 -1.03
CA GLY A 10 8.11 3.11 -2.06
C GLY A 10 6.99 2.51 -2.92
N LEU A 11 5.89 3.25 -3.13
CA LEU A 11 4.73 2.73 -3.88
C LEU A 11 5.10 2.33 -5.30
N GLY A 12 6.03 3.04 -5.96
CA GLY A 12 6.49 2.70 -7.31
C GLY A 12 7.29 1.39 -7.40
N GLY A 13 7.65 0.78 -6.25
CA GLY A 13 8.23 -0.56 -6.18
C GLY A 13 7.23 -1.65 -6.55
N PHE A 14 5.94 -1.44 -6.26
CA PHE A 14 4.89 -2.45 -6.44
C PHE A 14 3.67 -1.95 -7.24
N ILE A 15 3.56 -0.65 -7.50
CA ILE A 15 2.57 -0.02 -8.38
C ILE A 15 3.30 0.47 -9.61
N LYS A 16 2.91 -0.03 -10.79
CA LYS A 16 3.52 0.34 -12.08
C LYS A 16 2.49 0.98 -13.01
N THR A 17 2.96 1.85 -13.89
CA THR A 17 2.19 2.33 -15.05
C THR A 17 2.10 1.23 -16.11
N LYS A 18 1.05 1.28 -16.94
CA LYS A 18 0.86 0.31 -18.03
C LYS A 18 1.99 0.34 -19.06
N LYS A 19 2.55 1.52 -19.31
CA LYS A 19 3.66 1.73 -20.23
C LYS A 19 4.98 1.74 -19.48
N SER A 20 6.02 1.24 -20.14
CA SER A 20 7.40 1.33 -19.66
C SER A 20 7.89 2.78 -19.73
N GLU A 21 8.87 3.10 -18.89
CA GLU A 21 9.48 4.44 -18.82
C GLU A 21 9.99 4.93 -20.18
N ARG A 22 10.47 4.02 -21.04
CA ARG A 22 11.03 4.33 -22.36
C ARG A 22 9.99 4.81 -23.39
N ILE A 23 8.70 4.51 -23.18
CA ILE A 23 7.62 4.72 -24.15
C ILE A 23 6.50 5.59 -23.55
N CYS A 24 6.63 6.01 -22.30
CA CYS A 24 5.64 6.83 -21.63
C CYS A 24 5.75 8.30 -22.05
N SER A 25 4.62 9.01 -22.06
CA SER A 25 4.60 10.46 -22.23
C SER A 25 5.20 11.16 -21.01
N GLU A 26 5.54 12.45 -21.15
CA GLU A 26 6.01 13.27 -20.04
C GLU A 26 5.02 13.29 -18.86
N ASP A 27 3.72 13.34 -19.16
CA ASP A 27 2.66 13.35 -18.14
C ASP A 27 2.53 11.98 -17.44
N GLU A 28 2.64 10.88 -18.18
CA GLU A 28 2.67 9.53 -17.60
C GLU A 28 3.90 9.35 -16.69
N ARG A 29 5.04 9.91 -17.09
CA ARG A 29 6.27 9.91 -16.30
C ARG A 29 6.10 10.71 -15.01
N LYS A 30 5.58 11.94 -15.09
CA LYS A 30 5.28 12.77 -13.92
C LYS A 30 4.26 12.09 -12.99
N ALA A 31 3.23 11.47 -13.54
CA ALA A 31 2.25 10.71 -12.77
C ALA A 31 2.90 9.55 -12.01
N PHE A 32 3.75 8.76 -12.67
CA PHE A 32 4.52 7.70 -12.01
C PHE A 32 5.41 8.25 -10.89
N PHE A 33 6.17 9.33 -11.14
CA PHE A 33 7.01 9.94 -10.11
C PHE A 33 6.21 10.45 -8.91
N SER A 34 5.01 10.99 -9.15
CA SER A 34 4.14 11.43 -8.06
C SER A 34 3.80 10.26 -7.13
N ILE A 35 3.51 9.08 -7.66
CA ILE A 35 3.23 7.87 -6.88
C ILE A 35 4.50 7.32 -6.23
N ASN A 36 5.61 7.32 -6.96
CA ASN A 36 6.88 6.75 -6.48
C ASN A 36 7.47 7.52 -5.28
N GLN A 37 7.12 8.80 -5.12
CA GLN A 37 7.49 9.59 -3.94
C GLN A 37 6.72 9.21 -2.67
N LEU A 38 5.61 8.48 -2.80
CA LEU A 38 4.83 7.97 -1.67
C LEU A 38 5.46 6.67 -1.15
N ARG A 39 5.40 6.46 0.17
CA ARG A 39 5.85 5.23 0.83
C ARG A 39 4.73 4.62 1.65
N ALA A 40 4.61 3.30 1.57
CA ALA A 40 3.81 2.48 2.46
C ALA A 40 4.58 2.23 3.76
N ASP A 41 3.93 2.40 4.91
CA ASP A 41 4.56 2.08 6.19
C ASP A 41 4.87 0.59 6.27
N PHE A 42 3.92 -0.24 5.87
CA PHE A 42 4.09 -1.68 5.74
C PHE A 42 3.48 -2.22 4.45
N LEU A 43 4.20 -3.16 3.83
CA LEU A 43 3.72 -3.96 2.71
C LEU A 43 3.83 -5.44 3.05
N ILE A 44 2.73 -6.16 2.89
CA ILE A 44 2.70 -7.62 2.97
C ILE A 44 2.67 -8.19 1.55
N ILE A 45 3.57 -9.12 1.27
CA ILE A 45 3.59 -9.90 0.03
C ILE A 45 3.40 -11.38 0.31
N ASP A 46 2.85 -12.10 -0.67
CA ASP A 46 2.72 -13.56 -0.60
C ASP A 46 4.05 -14.29 -0.89
N ARG A 47 3.97 -15.63 -0.85
CA ARG A 47 5.07 -16.53 -1.18
C ARG A 47 5.56 -16.42 -2.64
N PHE A 48 4.75 -15.91 -3.56
CA PHE A 48 5.08 -15.71 -4.96
C PHE A 48 5.65 -14.31 -5.23
N GLY A 49 5.70 -13.45 -4.21
CA GLY A 49 6.19 -12.08 -4.33
C GLY A 49 5.13 -11.09 -4.78
N LYS A 50 3.84 -11.46 -4.77
CA LYS A 50 2.75 -10.54 -5.11
C LYS A 50 2.41 -9.65 -3.91
N PRO A 51 2.26 -8.33 -4.11
CA PRO A 51 1.66 -7.42 -3.13
C PRO A 51 0.25 -7.86 -2.75
N VAL A 52 -0.03 -7.93 -1.45
CA VAL A 52 -1.32 -8.42 -0.93
C VAL A 52 -2.05 -7.34 -0.14
N LEU A 53 -1.34 -6.69 0.78
CA LEU A 53 -1.93 -5.75 1.72
C LEU A 53 -0.94 -4.63 2.05
N VAL A 54 -1.42 -3.39 2.03
CA VAL A 54 -0.72 -2.22 2.56
C VAL A 54 -1.32 -1.87 3.92
N ILE A 55 -0.47 -1.54 4.89
CA ILE A 55 -0.89 -1.03 6.20
C ILE A 55 -0.25 0.33 6.41
N GLU A 56 -1.06 1.31 6.78
CA GLU A 56 -0.66 2.68 7.07
C GLU A 56 -0.94 2.98 8.54
N TYR A 57 0.07 3.40 9.29
CA TYR A 57 -0.07 3.71 10.71
C TYR A 57 -0.13 5.23 10.92
N GLN A 58 -1.31 5.73 11.28
CA GLN A 58 -1.54 7.14 11.52
C GLN A 58 -1.31 7.46 13.00
N GLY A 59 -0.08 7.87 13.33
CA GLY A 59 0.29 8.31 14.67
C GLY A 59 -0.40 9.61 15.10
N THR A 60 -0.52 9.83 16.41
CA THR A 60 -1.19 11.01 17.01
C THR A 60 -0.49 12.35 16.70
N GLY A 61 0.78 12.33 16.28
CA GLY A 61 1.54 13.52 15.89
C GLY A 61 1.30 14.02 14.45
N HIS A 62 0.58 13.28 13.61
CA HIS A 62 0.45 13.58 12.16
C HIS A 62 -0.77 14.42 11.76
N ARG A 63 -1.54 14.94 12.73
CA ARG A 63 -2.71 15.78 12.46
C ARG A 63 -2.40 17.20 12.00
N LEU A 64 -1.14 17.64 12.03
CA LEU A 64 -0.83 19.07 11.94
C LEU A 64 -0.47 19.60 10.55
N ASN A 65 -0.13 18.82 9.52
CA ASN A 65 0.15 19.37 8.18
C ASN A 65 -0.01 18.32 7.04
N ASN A 66 -0.79 18.63 6.00
CA ASN A 66 -0.83 17.93 4.69
C ASN A 66 -1.00 16.39 4.67
N SER A 67 -1.46 15.75 5.75
CA SER A 67 -1.67 14.30 5.80
C SER A 67 -2.77 13.84 4.84
N THR A 68 -3.84 14.63 4.69
CA THR A 68 -5.03 14.25 3.91
C THR A 68 -4.75 14.00 2.42
N ASP A 69 -3.92 14.82 1.76
CA ASP A 69 -3.63 14.65 0.34
C ASP A 69 -2.81 13.37 0.08
N ARG A 70 -1.77 13.13 0.89
CA ARG A 70 -0.94 11.93 0.77
C ARG A 70 -1.75 10.67 1.00
N ASP A 71 -2.58 10.65 2.04
CA ASP A 71 -3.42 9.49 2.38
C ASP A 71 -4.45 9.23 1.28
N THR A 72 -5.05 10.29 0.73
CA THR A 72 -6.00 10.17 -0.39
C THR A 72 -5.33 9.59 -1.64
N ARG A 73 -4.12 10.05 -1.97
CA ARG A 73 -3.35 9.54 -3.11
C ARG A 73 -2.94 8.08 -2.91
N LYS A 74 -2.56 7.68 -1.69
CA LYS A 74 -2.26 6.28 -1.36
C LYS A 74 -3.48 5.38 -1.51
N ARG A 75 -4.63 5.77 -0.94
CA ARG A 75 -5.90 5.05 -1.08
C ARG A 75 -6.30 4.88 -2.55
N TYR A 76 -6.25 5.95 -3.32
CA TYR A 76 -6.55 5.92 -4.75
C TYR A 76 -5.59 5.01 -5.53
N ALA A 77 -4.29 5.11 -5.28
CA ALA A 77 -3.28 4.31 -5.97
C ALA A 77 -3.47 2.81 -5.70
N CYS A 78 -3.66 2.42 -4.44
CA CYS A 78 -3.86 1.02 -4.06
C CYS A 78 -5.17 0.47 -4.64
N ASN A 79 -6.26 1.24 -4.56
CA ASN A 79 -7.55 0.89 -5.15
C ASN A 79 -7.43 0.62 -6.67
N LYS A 80 -6.68 1.46 -7.39
CA LYS A 80 -6.49 1.29 -8.84
C LYS A 80 -5.78 0.02 -9.26
N VAL A 81 -4.93 -0.55 -8.40
CA VAL A 81 -4.25 -1.82 -8.66
C VAL A 81 -4.86 -3.00 -7.90
N GLY A 82 -6.00 -2.78 -7.24
CA GLY A 82 -6.70 -3.83 -6.49
C GLY A 82 -5.95 -4.34 -5.25
N ILE A 83 -5.10 -3.50 -4.65
CA ILE A 83 -4.40 -3.81 -3.41
C ILE A 83 -5.18 -3.18 -2.25
N GLU A 84 -5.49 -3.99 -1.24
CA GLU A 84 -6.16 -3.52 -0.04
C GLU A 84 -5.23 -2.62 0.79
N LEU A 85 -5.78 -1.55 1.37
CA LEU A 85 -5.05 -0.63 2.25
C LEU A 85 -5.83 -0.50 3.56
N ILE A 86 -5.22 -0.91 4.67
CA ILE A 86 -5.78 -0.76 6.02
C ILE A 86 -5.07 0.39 6.73
N GLU A 87 -5.84 1.43 7.07
CA GLU A 87 -5.38 2.57 7.88
C GLU A 87 -5.62 2.26 9.36
N ILE A 88 -4.56 2.26 10.16
CA ILE A 88 -4.63 2.10 11.62
C ILE A 88 -4.62 3.50 12.24
N LEU A 89 -5.75 3.91 12.78
CA LEU A 89 -5.93 5.24 13.39
C LEU A 89 -5.69 5.16 14.89
N GLY A 90 -4.57 5.74 15.37
CA GLY A 90 -4.32 5.92 16.79
C GLY A 90 -3.96 4.65 17.57
N LYS A 91 -4.14 4.71 18.90
CA LYS A 91 -3.62 3.70 19.85
C LYS A 91 -4.27 2.32 19.65
N GLU A 92 -3.43 1.32 19.93
CA GLU A 92 -3.68 -0.13 19.98
C GLU A 92 -5.16 -0.52 20.05
N ASP A 93 -5.73 -0.84 18.89
CA ASP A 93 -7.01 -1.50 18.77
C ASP A 93 -6.80 -2.87 18.09
N GLN A 94 -7.06 -3.92 18.86
CA GLN A 94 -6.97 -5.32 18.43
C GLN A 94 -7.84 -5.59 17.18
N SER A 95 -8.88 -4.79 16.94
CA SER A 95 -9.76 -4.91 15.78
C SER A 95 -9.00 -4.79 14.45
N TYR A 96 -7.96 -3.96 14.38
CA TYR A 96 -7.14 -3.84 13.17
C TYR A 96 -6.35 -5.10 12.90
N LEU A 97 -5.76 -5.70 13.94
CA LEU A 97 -5.04 -6.96 13.79
C LEU A 97 -5.97 -8.08 13.32
N ASN A 98 -7.18 -8.15 13.87
CA ASN A 98 -8.19 -9.12 13.43
C ASN A 98 -8.58 -8.91 11.96
N LYS A 99 -8.73 -7.66 11.50
CA LYS A 99 -8.98 -7.35 10.09
C LYS A 99 -7.83 -7.83 9.19
N VAL A 100 -6.58 -7.59 9.60
CA VAL A 100 -5.39 -8.05 8.86
C VAL A 100 -5.37 -9.58 8.79
N ILE A 101 -5.57 -10.29 9.90
CA ILE A 101 -5.57 -11.75 9.94
C ILE A 101 -6.69 -12.31 9.03
N LEU A 102 -7.92 -11.81 9.18
CA LEU A 102 -9.06 -12.24 8.38
C LEU A 102 -8.79 -12.03 6.87
N PHE A 103 -8.20 -10.89 6.51
CA PHE A 103 -7.86 -10.61 5.12
C PHE A 103 -6.82 -11.61 4.57
N LEU A 104 -5.75 -11.87 5.34
CA LEU A 104 -4.68 -12.78 4.94
C LEU A 104 -5.15 -14.23 4.86
N ASP A 105 -6.05 -14.68 5.73
CA ASP A 105 -6.63 -16.01 5.69
C ASP A 105 -7.51 -16.19 4.44
N ASN A 106 -8.35 -15.18 4.15
CA ASN A 106 -9.16 -15.17 2.92
C ASN A 106 -8.29 -15.19 1.66
N HIS A 107 -7.20 -14.42 1.63
CA HIS A 107 -6.26 -14.44 0.51
C HIS A 107 -5.60 -15.83 0.36
N GLN A 108 -5.19 -16.45 1.47
CA GLN A 108 -4.56 -17.76 1.45
C GLN A 108 -5.52 -18.85 0.93
N ASN A 109 -6.80 -18.77 1.29
CA ASN A 109 -7.80 -19.71 0.80
C ASN A 109 -8.05 -19.59 -0.71
N LYS A 110 -7.88 -18.40 -1.30
CA LYS A 110 -7.94 -18.19 -2.76
C LYS A 110 -6.72 -18.71 -3.52
N LEU A 111 -5.60 -18.93 -2.82
CA LEU A 111 -4.36 -19.46 -3.41
C LEU A 111 -4.27 -20.99 -3.34
N ARG A 112 -5.19 -21.65 -2.62
CA ARG A 112 -5.33 -23.11 -2.55
C ARG A 112 -6.18 -23.60 -3.72
#